data_AF-A0A5B8M9E9-F1
#
_entry.id   AF-A0A5B8M9E9-F1
#
_cell.length_a   1.000
_cell.length_b   1.000
_cell.length_c   1.000
_cell.angle_alpha   90.00
_cell.angle_beta   90.00
_cell.angle_gamma   90.00
#
_symmetry.space_group_name_H-M   'P 1'
#
loop_
_entity.id
_entity.type
_entity.pdbx_description
1 polymer ?
#
loop_
_entity_poly.entity_id
_entity_poly.type
_entity_poly.pdbx_seq_one_letter_code
_entity_poly.pdbx_strand_id
1 'polypeptide(L)'
;MKVGVVGLGQFAPELLPLFLAHPGISEVSACDVVPDRLQSAREQFGITRLFDDFDALLRSDVDAVALFTQRWLHGPMTIAALQHGKHVYSSVPMGVSLEEIEQILQLVRATGLTYMTGETSYYYPGVVFCRKEFRKGSFGRFVYGEAEYLHDMSHGFYEAYRYSGGDQWKRTASFPPMLYPTHSISSILGVTNSYATSVSCVGYVDREKDGVFDTSVSMWGNEFSNETALFTTADGGSMRINEMRRIGVPTNIPSSRMSMFGTRASFEQQTGSAVWQTLDGYTPVTDLLTTAPVESPANAGRGSNDIVDEDLRAEFRSGFAPIHDPSGLPRSFEGLDNGHEGSHQFLVNDFVVSGLSETLPPLNAWVSARFAVPGIVAHQSALRAGERLAVPDFGLYASPTDEQESL
;
A
#
# COMPACT_ATOMS: atom_id res chain seq x y z
N MET A 1 -12.71 -4.90 19.45
CA MET A 1 -11.97 -5.89 18.62
C MET A 1 -10.60 -6.11 19.26
N LYS A 2 -10.12 -7.36 19.31
CA LYS A 2 -8.75 -7.74 19.70
C LYS A 2 -7.94 -7.98 18.42
N VAL A 3 -6.77 -7.35 18.30
CA VAL A 3 -5.96 -7.43 17.08
C VAL A 3 -4.59 -8.04 17.36
N GLY A 4 -4.16 -8.97 16.51
CA GLY A 4 -2.79 -9.48 16.47
C GLY A 4 -1.98 -8.77 15.40
N VAL A 5 -0.91 -8.08 15.78
CA VAL A 5 0.04 -7.47 14.84
C VAL A 5 1.13 -8.49 14.51
N VAL A 6 1.30 -8.80 13.23
CA VAL A 6 2.14 -9.91 12.74
C VAL A 6 3.26 -9.38 11.85
N GLY A 7 4.50 -9.70 12.18
CA GLY A 7 5.68 -9.07 11.59
C GLY A 7 5.95 -7.73 12.27
N LEU A 8 7.03 -7.67 13.04
CA LEU A 8 7.42 -6.54 13.87
C LEU A 8 8.72 -5.91 13.37
N GLY A 9 8.92 -5.95 12.05
CA GLY A 9 10.05 -5.33 11.36
C GLY A 9 9.92 -3.80 11.30
N GLN A 10 10.61 -3.17 10.36
CA GLN A 10 10.74 -1.70 10.28
C GLN A 10 9.41 -0.94 10.15
N PHE A 11 8.37 -1.52 9.53
CA PHE A 11 7.13 -0.81 9.24
C PHE A 11 6.07 -0.90 10.34
N ALA A 12 5.96 -2.03 11.04
CA ALA A 12 4.92 -2.22 12.06
C ALA A 12 4.95 -1.18 13.21
N PRO A 13 6.14 -0.74 13.73
CA PRO A 13 6.26 0.32 14.72
C PRO A 13 5.59 1.65 14.34
N GLU A 14 5.32 1.90 13.06
CA GLU A 14 4.69 3.13 12.56
C GLU A 14 3.15 3.11 12.65
N LEU A 15 2.55 1.93 12.73
CA LEU A 15 1.09 1.75 12.81
C LEU A 15 0.65 1.21 14.17
N LEU A 16 1.53 0.53 14.89
CA LEU A 16 1.23 -0.08 16.18
C LEU A 16 0.75 0.91 17.25
N PRO A 17 1.29 2.14 17.38
CA PRO A 17 0.72 3.16 18.27
C PRO A 17 -0.74 3.51 17.96
N LEU A 18 -1.11 3.50 16.68
CA LEU A 18 -2.48 3.79 16.26
C LEU A 18 -3.43 2.66 16.64
N PHE A 19 -3.03 1.38 16.47
CA PHE A 19 -3.83 0.26 16.96
C PHE A 19 -4.00 0.29 18.48
N LEU A 20 -2.97 0.64 19.23
CA LEU A 20 -3.03 0.78 20.69
C LEU A 20 -3.95 1.93 21.14
N ALA A 21 -3.96 3.03 20.40
CA ALA A 21 -4.74 4.22 20.74
C ALA A 21 -6.20 4.16 20.25
N HIS A 22 -6.52 3.30 19.27
CA HIS A 22 -7.85 3.31 18.64
C HIS A 22 -8.93 2.81 19.62
N PRO A 23 -10.03 3.57 19.85
CA PRO A 23 -11.03 3.23 20.89
C PRO A 23 -11.82 1.93 20.61
N GLY A 24 -11.85 1.49 19.35
CA GLY A 24 -12.42 0.20 18.95
C GLY A 24 -11.53 -1.03 19.23
N ILE A 25 -10.27 -0.83 19.63
CA ILE A 25 -9.34 -1.90 19.98
C ILE A 25 -9.28 -2.07 21.49
N SER A 26 -9.57 -3.28 21.97
CA SER A 26 -9.55 -3.61 23.41
C SER A 26 -8.24 -4.25 23.86
N GLU A 27 -7.51 -4.88 22.93
CA GLU A 27 -6.23 -5.54 23.19
C GLU A 27 -5.43 -5.66 21.90
N VAL A 28 -4.12 -5.43 21.99
CA VAL A 28 -3.15 -5.68 20.92
C VAL A 28 -2.24 -6.84 21.35
N SER A 29 -2.11 -7.85 20.51
CA SER A 29 -1.10 -8.91 20.62
C SER A 29 0.00 -8.68 19.58
N ALA A 30 1.22 -9.14 19.86
CA ALA A 30 2.33 -9.05 18.92
C ALA A 30 2.80 -10.46 18.51
N CYS A 31 3.14 -10.63 17.24
CA CYS A 31 3.57 -11.90 16.68
C CYS A 31 4.76 -11.72 15.73
N ASP A 32 5.88 -12.36 16.01
CA ASP A 32 7.05 -12.39 15.13
C ASP A 32 7.89 -13.63 15.45
N VAL A 33 8.53 -14.20 14.43
CA VAL A 33 9.42 -15.36 14.58
C VAL A 33 10.79 -14.98 15.16
N VAL A 34 11.13 -13.69 15.20
CA VAL A 34 12.38 -13.16 15.75
C VAL A 34 12.16 -12.72 17.20
N PRO A 35 12.75 -13.42 18.20
CA PRO A 35 12.52 -13.14 19.62
C PRO A 35 12.84 -11.71 20.05
N ASP A 36 13.89 -11.11 19.48
CA ASP A 36 14.30 -9.74 19.82
C ASP A 36 13.23 -8.71 19.43
N ARG A 37 12.49 -8.95 18.34
CA ARG A 37 11.40 -8.06 17.92
C ARG A 37 10.19 -8.16 18.86
N LEU A 38 9.87 -9.38 19.33
CA LEU A 38 8.86 -9.58 20.36
C LEU A 38 9.22 -8.89 21.68
N GLN A 39 10.49 -9.00 22.09
CA GLN A 39 10.97 -8.32 23.29
C GLN A 39 10.92 -6.79 23.13
N SER A 40 11.33 -6.27 21.97
CA SER A 40 11.19 -4.86 21.64
C SER A 40 9.74 -4.38 21.68
N ALA A 41 8.79 -5.19 21.18
CA ALA A 41 7.36 -4.85 21.24
C ALA A 41 6.85 -4.73 22.67
N ARG A 42 7.32 -5.60 23.57
CA ARG A 42 7.01 -5.53 25.00
C ARG A 42 7.61 -4.29 25.66
N GLU A 43 8.89 -4.01 25.42
CA GLU A 43 9.62 -2.94 26.08
C GLU A 43 9.19 -1.55 25.60
N GLN A 44 9.00 -1.37 24.29
CA GLN A 44 8.70 -0.07 23.69
C GLN A 44 7.21 0.27 23.71
N PHE A 45 6.33 -0.73 23.58
CA PHE A 45 4.90 -0.51 23.42
C PHE A 45 4.05 -1.15 24.53
N GLY A 46 4.67 -1.81 25.50
CA GLY A 46 3.96 -2.42 26.63
C GLY A 46 3.12 -3.64 26.26
N ILE A 47 3.32 -4.25 25.08
CA ILE A 47 2.54 -5.40 24.64
C ILE A 47 2.97 -6.64 25.43
N THR A 48 2.06 -7.18 26.24
CA THR A 48 2.35 -8.33 27.11
C THR A 48 2.05 -9.66 26.43
N ARG A 49 1.07 -9.69 25.51
CA ARG A 49 0.60 -10.87 24.82
C ARG A 49 1.38 -11.10 23.53
N LEU A 50 2.34 -12.02 23.61
CA LEU A 50 3.32 -12.30 22.56
C LEU A 50 3.13 -13.71 22.01
N PHE A 51 3.27 -13.85 20.70
CA PHE A 51 3.24 -15.12 19.98
C PHE A 51 4.48 -15.23 19.11
N ASP A 52 5.18 -16.36 19.17
CA ASP A 52 6.32 -16.69 18.30
C ASP A 52 5.91 -17.53 17.08
N ASP A 53 4.64 -17.91 17.01
CA ASP A 53 4.04 -18.76 15.98
C ASP A 53 2.71 -18.17 15.51
N PHE A 54 2.57 -18.01 14.19
CA PHE A 54 1.38 -17.41 13.59
C PHE A 54 0.13 -18.27 13.79
N ASP A 55 0.25 -19.60 13.71
CA ASP A 55 -0.90 -20.49 13.92
C ASP A 55 -1.40 -20.44 15.38
N ALA A 56 -0.50 -20.27 16.35
CA ALA A 56 -0.85 -20.07 17.75
C ALA A 56 -1.61 -18.76 17.96
N LEU A 57 -1.23 -17.69 17.27
CA LEU A 57 -2.01 -16.45 17.23
C LEU A 57 -3.40 -16.69 16.61
N LEU A 58 -3.49 -17.38 15.47
CA LEU A 58 -4.76 -17.65 14.80
C LEU A 58 -5.72 -18.52 15.64
N ARG A 59 -5.21 -19.47 16.42
CA ARG A 59 -6.00 -20.29 17.37
C ARG A 59 -6.43 -19.54 18.62
N SER A 60 -5.89 -18.34 18.85
CA SER A 60 -6.26 -17.51 19.99
C SER A 60 -7.59 -16.77 19.77
N ASP A 61 -8.00 -16.00 20.76
CA ASP A 61 -9.23 -15.21 20.76
C ASP A 61 -9.06 -13.81 20.15
N VAL A 62 -8.01 -13.57 19.34
CA VAL A 62 -7.96 -12.36 18.49
C VAL A 62 -9.09 -12.41 17.47
N ASP A 63 -9.68 -11.25 17.18
CA ASP A 63 -10.74 -11.11 16.17
C ASP A 63 -10.15 -10.79 14.79
N ALA A 64 -8.97 -10.16 14.77
CA ALA A 64 -8.33 -9.65 13.57
C ALA A 64 -6.81 -9.82 13.61
N VAL A 65 -6.19 -9.84 12.43
CA VAL A 65 -4.73 -9.75 12.27
C VAL A 65 -4.35 -8.56 11.39
N ALA A 66 -3.25 -7.89 11.73
CA ALA A 66 -2.60 -6.88 10.91
C ALA A 66 -1.24 -7.41 10.45
N LEU A 67 -1.10 -7.66 9.15
CA LEU A 67 0.07 -8.30 8.54
C LEU A 67 1.05 -7.24 8.02
N PHE A 68 2.28 -7.30 8.54
CA PHE A 68 3.43 -6.47 8.15
C PHE A 68 4.67 -7.34 7.88
N THR A 69 4.43 -8.57 7.40
CA THR A 69 5.48 -9.54 7.06
C THR A 69 6.10 -9.25 5.70
N GLN A 70 6.91 -10.17 5.19
CA GLN A 70 7.46 -10.09 3.85
C GLN A 70 6.35 -10.23 2.79
N ARG A 71 6.47 -9.50 1.68
CA ARG A 71 5.43 -9.31 0.66
C ARG A 71 4.83 -10.60 0.10
N TRP A 72 5.63 -11.66 -0.09
CA TRP A 72 5.13 -12.97 -0.57
C TRP A 72 4.31 -13.74 0.47
N LEU A 73 4.39 -13.37 1.74
CA LEU A 73 3.65 -14.04 2.79
C LEU A 73 2.23 -13.49 2.96
N HIS A 74 1.96 -12.28 2.45
CA HIS A 74 0.67 -11.62 2.63
C HIS A 74 -0.51 -12.47 2.13
N GLY A 75 -0.40 -13.00 0.91
CA GLY A 75 -1.44 -13.84 0.33
C GLY A 75 -1.72 -15.10 1.17
N PRO A 76 -0.73 -15.99 1.35
CA PRO A 76 -0.88 -17.20 2.16
C PRO A 76 -1.34 -16.94 3.61
N MET A 77 -0.82 -15.90 4.26
CA MET A 77 -1.19 -15.57 5.65
C MET A 77 -2.59 -14.97 5.75
N THR A 78 -3.02 -14.17 4.76
CA THR A 78 -4.40 -13.67 4.66
C THR A 78 -5.37 -14.84 4.52
N ILE A 79 -5.08 -15.78 3.62
CA ILE A 79 -5.89 -16.99 3.39
C ILE A 79 -6.03 -17.79 4.70
N ALA A 80 -4.93 -18.05 5.39
CA ALA A 80 -4.93 -18.78 6.66
C ALA A 80 -5.73 -18.05 7.74
N ALA A 81 -5.62 -16.72 7.83
CA ALA A 81 -6.34 -15.91 8.81
C ALA A 81 -7.86 -15.91 8.54
N LEU A 82 -8.28 -15.69 7.30
CA LEU A 82 -9.70 -15.74 6.91
C LEU A 82 -10.31 -17.12 7.18
N GLN A 83 -9.58 -18.21 6.90
CA GLN A 83 -10.01 -19.58 7.22
C GLN A 83 -10.18 -19.81 8.74
N HIS A 84 -9.42 -19.10 9.56
CA HIS A 84 -9.55 -19.12 11.03
C HIS A 84 -10.60 -18.13 11.56
N GLY A 85 -11.42 -17.54 10.69
CA GLY A 85 -12.48 -16.63 11.11
C GLY A 85 -11.98 -15.25 11.53
N LYS A 86 -10.81 -14.81 11.03
CA LYS A 86 -10.18 -13.55 11.44
C LYS A 86 -10.32 -12.46 10.37
N HIS A 87 -10.64 -11.25 10.78
CA HIS A 87 -10.51 -10.08 9.91
C HIS A 87 -9.04 -9.81 9.57
N VAL A 88 -8.74 -9.26 8.39
CA VAL A 88 -7.37 -9.06 7.93
C VAL A 88 -7.13 -7.63 7.47
N TYR A 89 -6.17 -6.97 8.11
CA TYR A 89 -5.45 -5.85 7.54
C TYR A 89 -4.14 -6.38 6.97
N SER A 90 -3.79 -6.06 5.73
CA SER A 90 -2.53 -6.47 5.13
C SER A 90 -1.79 -5.26 4.57
N SER A 91 -0.50 -5.12 4.83
CA SER A 91 0.32 -4.23 4.01
C SER A 91 0.31 -4.67 2.54
N VAL A 92 0.74 -3.77 1.66
CA VAL A 92 0.77 -4.02 0.22
C VAL A 92 1.92 -4.98 -0.16
N PRO A 93 1.78 -5.79 -1.22
CA PRO A 93 0.56 -6.04 -1.99
C PRO A 93 -0.37 -7.02 -1.25
N MET A 94 -1.62 -7.16 -1.72
CA MET A 94 -2.56 -8.14 -1.13
C MET A 94 -2.16 -9.61 -1.33
N GLY A 95 -1.37 -9.88 -2.37
CA GLY A 95 -0.89 -11.18 -2.82
C GLY A 95 0.01 -10.98 -4.03
N VAL A 96 0.78 -12.01 -4.39
CA VAL A 96 1.77 -11.96 -5.49
C VAL A 96 1.39 -12.83 -6.68
N SER A 97 0.28 -13.56 -6.60
CA SER A 97 -0.26 -14.40 -7.67
C SER A 97 -1.76 -14.18 -7.85
N LEU A 98 -2.28 -14.49 -9.04
CA LEU A 98 -3.72 -14.37 -9.33
C LEU A 98 -4.52 -15.38 -8.50
N GLU A 99 -3.94 -16.54 -8.28
CA GLU A 99 -4.51 -17.64 -7.51
C GLU A 99 -4.71 -17.24 -6.03
N GLU A 100 -3.69 -16.60 -5.42
CA GLU A 100 -3.81 -16.05 -4.06
C GLU A 100 -4.94 -15.01 -3.98
N ILE A 101 -4.97 -14.07 -4.93
CA ILE A 101 -5.97 -12.99 -4.95
C ILE A 101 -7.38 -13.57 -5.10
N GLU A 102 -7.59 -14.49 -6.04
CA GLU A 102 -8.87 -15.15 -6.24
C GLU A 102 -9.33 -15.88 -4.97
N GLN A 103 -8.43 -16.61 -4.31
CA GLN A 103 -8.75 -17.32 -3.08
C GLN A 103 -9.12 -16.37 -1.93
N ILE A 104 -8.43 -15.23 -1.81
CA ILE A 104 -8.78 -14.19 -0.82
C ILE A 104 -10.19 -13.65 -1.10
N LEU A 105 -10.50 -13.29 -2.35
CA LEU A 105 -11.82 -12.79 -2.72
C LEU A 105 -12.93 -13.80 -2.44
N GLN A 106 -12.69 -15.08 -2.74
CA GLN A 106 -13.63 -16.17 -2.44
C GLN A 106 -13.86 -16.31 -0.93
N LEU A 107 -12.81 -16.27 -0.11
CA LEU A 107 -12.92 -16.38 1.34
C LEU A 107 -13.64 -15.18 1.97
N VAL A 108 -13.30 -13.96 1.55
CA VAL A 108 -13.99 -12.73 1.99
C VAL A 108 -15.47 -12.81 1.65
N ARG A 109 -15.82 -13.22 0.42
CA ARG A 109 -17.22 -13.40 0.00
C ARG A 109 -17.94 -14.47 0.83
N ALA A 110 -17.29 -15.61 1.08
CA ALA A 110 -17.91 -16.74 1.77
C ALA A 110 -18.08 -16.52 3.28
N THR A 111 -17.15 -15.79 3.90
CA THR A 111 -17.12 -15.60 5.35
C THR A 111 -17.77 -14.29 5.80
N GLY A 112 -17.87 -13.30 4.92
CA GLY A 112 -18.26 -11.94 5.27
C GLY A 112 -17.22 -11.19 6.09
N LEU A 113 -16.02 -11.75 6.30
CA LEU A 113 -14.96 -11.13 7.06
C LEU A 113 -14.33 -9.97 6.29
N THR A 114 -14.10 -8.87 6.99
CA THR A 114 -13.33 -7.73 6.48
C THR A 114 -11.91 -8.09 6.09
N TYR A 115 -11.57 -7.78 4.85
CA TYR A 115 -10.20 -7.64 4.36
C TYR A 115 -9.96 -6.18 3.97
N MET A 116 -8.83 -5.62 4.37
CA MET A 116 -8.36 -4.29 3.93
C MET A 116 -6.87 -4.31 3.61
N THR A 117 -6.49 -3.70 2.49
CA THR A 117 -5.08 -3.42 2.20
C THR A 117 -4.67 -2.06 2.76
N GLY A 118 -3.49 -2.00 3.38
CA GLY A 118 -2.81 -0.78 3.84
C GLY A 118 -2.18 0.04 2.72
N GLU A 119 -2.94 0.35 1.67
CA GLU A 119 -2.46 1.15 0.54
C GLU A 119 -2.44 2.65 0.90
N THR A 120 -1.26 3.14 1.26
CA THR A 120 -1.04 4.51 1.76
C THR A 120 -1.34 5.58 0.72
N SER A 121 -0.96 5.37 -0.54
CA SER A 121 -1.10 6.37 -1.59
C SER A 121 -2.55 6.75 -1.88
N TYR A 122 -3.51 5.87 -1.55
CA TYR A 122 -4.93 6.18 -1.64
C TYR A 122 -5.33 7.41 -0.79
N TYR A 123 -4.58 7.72 0.27
CA TYR A 123 -4.78 8.91 1.09
C TYR A 123 -3.77 10.02 0.82
N TYR A 124 -2.87 9.87 -0.15
CA TYR A 124 -1.92 10.94 -0.47
C TYR A 124 -2.65 12.21 -0.88
N PRO A 125 -2.18 13.39 -0.45
CA PRO A 125 -2.88 14.65 -0.65
C PRO A 125 -3.27 14.91 -2.11
N GLY A 126 -2.37 14.62 -3.06
CA GLY A 126 -2.63 14.75 -4.49
C GLY A 126 -3.76 13.83 -4.99
N VAL A 127 -3.80 12.59 -4.49
CA VAL A 127 -4.85 11.62 -4.82
C VAL A 127 -6.18 12.04 -4.20
N VAL A 128 -6.21 12.52 -2.95
CA VAL A 128 -7.40 13.04 -2.28
C VAL A 128 -7.95 14.27 -3.01
N PHE A 129 -7.07 15.19 -3.41
CA PHE A 129 -7.43 16.36 -4.22
C PHE A 129 -8.07 15.94 -5.54
N CYS A 130 -7.40 15.07 -6.31
CA CYS A 130 -7.90 14.58 -7.60
C CYS A 130 -9.24 13.86 -7.45
N ARG A 131 -9.40 13.02 -6.41
CA ARG A 131 -10.66 12.32 -6.12
C ARG A 131 -11.80 13.31 -5.81
N LYS A 132 -11.53 14.37 -5.05
CA LYS A 132 -12.52 15.43 -4.78
C LYS A 132 -12.94 16.14 -6.07
N GLU A 133 -12.00 16.52 -6.92
CA GLU A 133 -12.28 17.19 -8.20
C GLU A 133 -12.94 16.27 -9.24
N PHE A 134 -12.57 14.99 -9.27
CA PHE A 134 -13.18 14.00 -10.15
C PHE A 134 -14.65 13.76 -9.78
N ARG A 135 -14.97 13.62 -8.48
CA ARG A 135 -16.35 13.48 -7.99
C ARG A 135 -17.22 14.71 -8.26
N LYS A 136 -16.63 15.92 -8.31
CA LYS A 136 -17.32 17.14 -8.73
C LYS A 136 -17.60 17.20 -10.24
N GLY A 137 -16.95 16.34 -11.04
CA GLY A 137 -16.99 16.37 -12.49
C GLY A 137 -16.06 17.40 -13.13
N SER A 138 -15.13 17.98 -12.36
CA SER A 138 -14.24 19.06 -12.81
C SER A 138 -13.32 18.63 -13.96
N PHE A 139 -12.86 17.38 -13.96
CA PHE A 139 -12.06 16.79 -15.04
C PHE A 139 -12.86 16.59 -16.36
N GLY A 140 -14.19 16.57 -16.30
CA GLY A 140 -15.01 16.02 -17.38
C GLY A 140 -14.82 14.51 -17.49
N ARG A 141 -14.50 13.99 -18.69
CA ARG A 141 -14.13 12.58 -18.87
C ARG A 141 -12.63 12.37 -18.69
N PHE A 142 -12.25 11.28 -18.06
CA PHE A 142 -10.86 10.83 -17.97
C PHE A 142 -10.30 10.56 -19.38
N VAL A 143 -9.04 10.95 -19.62
CA VAL A 143 -8.35 10.74 -20.90
C VAL A 143 -7.06 9.95 -20.67
N TYR A 144 -6.21 10.45 -19.77
CA TYR A 144 -4.91 9.88 -19.48
C TYR A 144 -4.52 10.12 -18.03
N GLY A 145 -3.80 9.18 -17.44
CA GLY A 145 -3.15 9.35 -16.14
C GLY A 145 -1.76 8.75 -16.15
N GLU A 146 -0.89 9.25 -15.30
CA GLU A 146 0.39 8.63 -15.04
C GLU A 146 0.75 8.71 -13.58
N ALA A 147 1.36 7.66 -13.08
CA ALA A 147 1.86 7.60 -11.73
C ALA A 147 3.14 6.78 -11.68
N GLU A 148 3.93 7.02 -10.66
CA GLU A 148 5.22 6.38 -10.50
C GLU A 148 5.57 6.19 -9.04
N TYR A 149 6.31 5.10 -8.78
CA TYR A 149 6.95 4.82 -7.51
C TYR A 149 8.45 4.67 -7.76
N LEU A 150 9.16 5.77 -7.50
CA LEU A 150 10.58 5.95 -7.72
C LEU A 150 11.31 5.77 -6.39
N HIS A 151 11.77 4.55 -6.14
CA HIS A 151 12.39 4.20 -4.88
C HIS A 151 13.70 3.46 -5.19
N ASP A 152 14.77 4.22 -5.37
CA ASP A 152 16.06 3.67 -5.79
C ASP A 152 16.63 2.75 -4.70
N MET A 153 17.39 1.72 -5.09
CA MET A 153 18.04 0.82 -4.14
C MET A 153 18.91 1.57 -3.12
N SER A 154 19.48 2.71 -3.49
CA SER A 154 20.29 3.56 -2.60
C SER A 154 19.48 4.29 -1.53
N HIS A 155 18.15 4.32 -1.62
CA HIS A 155 17.26 4.95 -0.64
C HIS A 155 17.05 4.05 0.60
N GLY A 156 18.13 3.52 1.17
CA GLY A 156 18.08 2.66 2.36
C GLY A 156 17.60 1.21 2.12
N PHE A 157 17.20 0.83 0.89
CA PHE A 157 16.73 -0.53 0.61
C PHE A 157 17.79 -1.61 0.84
N TYR A 158 19.07 -1.33 0.58
CA TYR A 158 20.13 -2.28 0.94
C TYR A 158 20.10 -2.66 2.42
N GLU A 159 19.96 -1.69 3.31
CA GLU A 159 19.91 -1.93 4.75
C GLU A 159 18.59 -2.58 5.16
N ALA A 160 17.46 -2.15 4.61
CA ALA A 160 16.16 -2.76 4.89
C ALA A 160 16.10 -4.25 4.51
N TYR A 161 16.65 -4.61 3.35
CA TYR A 161 16.74 -6.02 2.96
C TYR A 161 17.70 -6.80 3.85
N ARG A 162 18.87 -6.25 4.20
CA ARG A 162 19.81 -6.91 5.13
C ARG A 162 19.18 -7.16 6.49
N TYR A 163 18.49 -6.17 7.03
CA TYR A 163 17.76 -6.27 8.29
C TYR A 163 16.70 -7.38 8.26
N SER A 164 15.99 -7.50 7.13
CA SER A 164 14.88 -8.45 7.01
C SER A 164 15.28 -9.85 6.57
N GLY A 165 16.36 -9.98 5.79
CA GLY A 165 16.77 -11.21 5.13
C GLY A 165 18.09 -11.81 5.63
N GLY A 166 18.78 -11.14 6.55
CA GLY A 166 20.06 -11.60 7.11
C GLY A 166 21.10 -11.89 6.03
N ASP A 167 21.90 -12.94 6.20
CA ASP A 167 22.95 -13.34 5.24
C ASP A 167 22.43 -13.64 3.83
N GLN A 168 21.14 -13.99 3.70
CA GLN A 168 20.50 -14.36 2.44
C GLN A 168 19.66 -13.22 1.85
N TRP A 169 19.83 -11.98 2.32
CA TRP A 169 18.98 -10.85 1.93
C TRP A 169 18.88 -10.62 0.41
N LYS A 170 19.96 -10.87 -0.34
CA LYS A 170 19.98 -10.69 -1.80
C LYS A 170 18.99 -11.62 -2.50
N ARG A 171 18.75 -12.81 -1.94
CA ARG A 171 17.82 -13.78 -2.50
C ARG A 171 16.41 -13.21 -2.63
N THR A 172 16.01 -12.31 -1.73
CA THR A 172 14.66 -11.74 -1.71
C THR A 172 14.58 -10.33 -2.30
N ALA A 173 15.74 -9.69 -2.54
CA ALA A 173 15.85 -8.27 -2.85
C ALA A 173 15.38 -7.88 -4.26
N SER A 174 15.51 -8.78 -5.25
CA SER A 174 15.02 -8.59 -6.62
C SER A 174 13.53 -8.85 -6.77
N PHE A 175 12.73 -8.37 -5.83
CA PHE A 175 11.28 -8.39 -5.96
C PHE A 175 10.88 -7.66 -7.25
N PRO A 176 10.13 -8.29 -8.17
CA PRO A 176 9.76 -7.64 -9.42
C PRO A 176 9.04 -6.32 -9.18
N PRO A 177 9.45 -5.21 -9.82
CA PRO A 177 8.86 -3.89 -9.59
C PRO A 177 7.32 -3.88 -9.76
N MET A 178 6.79 -4.53 -10.80
CA MET A 178 5.36 -4.64 -11.08
C MET A 178 4.62 -5.68 -10.21
N LEU A 179 5.28 -6.34 -9.25
CA LEU A 179 4.56 -6.98 -8.14
C LEU A 179 4.34 -6.03 -6.95
N TYR A 180 4.83 -4.79 -7.02
CA TYR A 180 4.60 -3.72 -6.04
C TYR A 180 3.95 -2.41 -6.59
N PRO A 181 3.14 -2.40 -7.66
CA PRO A 181 2.71 -1.16 -8.29
C PRO A 181 1.50 -0.53 -7.62
N THR A 182 1.07 -1.04 -6.46
CA THR A 182 -0.20 -0.65 -5.86
C THR A 182 -0.22 0.84 -5.59
N HIS A 183 0.88 1.43 -5.07
CA HIS A 183 1.00 2.87 -4.82
C HIS A 183 0.72 3.73 -6.08
N SER A 184 1.35 3.36 -7.20
CA SER A 184 1.17 4.05 -8.47
C SER A 184 -0.23 3.81 -9.05
N ILE A 185 -0.71 2.56 -9.05
CA ILE A 185 -2.01 2.20 -9.64
C ILE A 185 -3.17 2.82 -8.86
N SER A 186 -3.14 2.78 -7.53
CA SER A 186 -4.21 3.37 -6.71
C SER A 186 -4.26 4.89 -6.82
N SER A 187 -3.15 5.54 -7.15
CA SER A 187 -3.14 6.99 -7.42
C SER A 187 -4.01 7.38 -8.62
N ILE A 188 -4.21 6.47 -9.58
CA ILE A 188 -5.09 6.71 -10.74
C ILE A 188 -6.46 6.05 -10.54
N LEU A 189 -6.48 4.73 -10.31
CA LEU A 189 -7.73 3.97 -10.23
C LEU A 189 -8.52 4.30 -8.95
N GLY A 190 -7.85 4.70 -7.87
CA GLY A 190 -8.50 5.20 -6.67
C GLY A 190 -9.13 6.59 -6.83
N VAL A 191 -8.86 7.30 -7.94
CA VAL A 191 -9.52 8.56 -8.31
C VAL A 191 -10.70 8.29 -9.23
N THR A 192 -10.48 7.52 -10.30
CA THR A 192 -11.49 7.31 -11.35
C THR A 192 -12.54 6.26 -10.98
N ASN A 193 -12.23 5.37 -10.04
CA ASN A 193 -13.01 4.17 -9.72
C ASN A 193 -13.22 3.23 -10.93
N SER A 194 -12.33 3.33 -11.92
CA SER A 194 -12.27 2.47 -13.11
C SER A 194 -11.45 1.20 -12.83
N TYR A 195 -11.19 0.40 -13.85
CA TYR A 195 -10.28 -0.75 -13.78
C TYR A 195 -9.48 -0.90 -15.08
N ALA A 196 -8.32 -1.54 -14.99
CA ALA A 196 -7.49 -1.85 -16.15
C ALA A 196 -8.06 -3.04 -16.92
N THR A 197 -8.05 -2.97 -18.25
CA THR A 197 -8.58 -4.02 -19.16
C THR A 197 -7.48 -4.71 -19.96
N SER A 198 -6.38 -4.01 -20.25
CA SER A 198 -5.19 -4.59 -20.87
C SER A 198 -3.96 -3.79 -20.50
N VAL A 199 -2.78 -4.42 -20.63
CA VAL A 199 -1.48 -3.83 -20.33
C VAL A 199 -0.42 -4.27 -21.33
N SER A 200 0.51 -3.38 -21.66
CA SER A 200 1.80 -3.72 -22.26
C SER A 200 2.90 -3.12 -21.37
N CYS A 201 3.91 -3.91 -21.01
CA CYS A 201 4.96 -3.52 -20.07
C CYS A 201 6.35 -3.80 -20.63
N VAL A 202 7.29 -2.89 -20.41
CA VAL A 202 8.69 -3.07 -20.76
C VAL A 202 9.55 -3.05 -19.49
N GLY A 203 10.45 -4.02 -19.38
CA GLY A 203 11.42 -4.10 -18.30
C GLY A 203 12.80 -3.59 -18.72
N TYR A 204 13.47 -2.86 -17.83
CA TYR A 204 14.89 -2.55 -17.95
C TYR A 204 15.68 -3.56 -17.12
N VAL A 205 16.52 -4.33 -17.82
CA VAL A 205 17.43 -5.32 -17.23
C VAL A 205 18.53 -4.58 -16.46
N ASP A 206 18.69 -4.92 -15.18
CA ASP A 206 19.71 -4.31 -14.33
C ASP A 206 21.10 -4.56 -14.90
N ARG A 207 21.98 -3.58 -14.73
CA ARG A 207 23.38 -3.65 -15.20
C ARG A 207 24.39 -3.56 -14.07
N GLU A 208 23.92 -3.29 -12.86
CA GLU A 208 24.77 -3.24 -11.68
C GLU A 208 25.26 -4.64 -11.29
N LYS A 209 26.49 -4.70 -10.78
CA LYS A 209 27.16 -5.97 -10.43
C LYS A 209 27.21 -6.20 -8.92
N ASP A 210 26.18 -5.74 -8.21
CA ASP A 210 26.07 -5.90 -6.75
C ASP A 210 25.36 -7.21 -6.34
N GLY A 211 24.79 -7.93 -7.31
CA GLY A 211 24.13 -9.22 -7.13
C GLY A 211 22.68 -9.12 -6.62
N VAL A 212 22.05 -7.94 -6.63
CA VAL A 212 20.64 -7.78 -6.21
C VAL A 212 19.69 -8.39 -7.24
N PHE A 213 19.84 -8.03 -8.52
CA PHE A 213 19.04 -8.51 -9.65
C PHE A 213 19.71 -9.64 -10.44
N ASP A 214 20.60 -10.38 -9.78
CA ASP A 214 21.19 -11.61 -10.33
C ASP A 214 20.17 -12.75 -10.23
N THR A 215 19.72 -13.25 -11.38
CA THR A 215 18.70 -14.32 -11.47
C THR A 215 19.15 -15.65 -10.88
N SER A 216 20.46 -15.87 -10.72
CA SER A 216 21.00 -17.07 -10.06
C SER A 216 20.91 -17.02 -8.53
N VAL A 217 20.79 -15.82 -7.96
CA VAL A 217 20.64 -15.58 -6.51
C VAL A 217 19.18 -15.31 -6.15
N SER A 218 18.47 -14.61 -7.02
CA SER A 218 17.06 -14.22 -6.85
C SER A 218 16.14 -15.43 -6.68
N MET A 219 15.30 -15.43 -5.64
CA MET A 219 14.20 -16.39 -5.54
C MET A 219 13.07 -16.11 -6.53
N TRP A 220 13.08 -14.92 -7.15
CA TRP A 220 12.06 -14.48 -8.10
C TRP A 220 12.43 -14.78 -9.55
N GLY A 221 13.71 -15.08 -9.80
CA GLY A 221 14.24 -15.16 -11.16
C GLY A 221 14.15 -13.84 -11.92
N ASN A 222 14.08 -12.71 -11.22
CA ASN A 222 13.86 -11.40 -11.81
C ASN A 222 15.18 -10.64 -12.06
N GLU A 223 15.37 -10.19 -13.30
CA GLU A 223 16.49 -9.35 -13.73
C GLU A 223 16.09 -7.88 -13.92
N PHE A 224 14.80 -7.55 -13.87
CA PHE A 224 14.33 -6.19 -14.08
C PHE A 224 14.44 -5.38 -12.80
N SER A 225 15.20 -4.28 -12.85
CA SER A 225 15.21 -3.31 -11.76
C SER A 225 14.11 -2.26 -11.89
N ASN A 226 13.64 -2.03 -13.12
CA ASN A 226 12.71 -0.98 -13.48
C ASN A 226 11.72 -1.54 -14.49
N GLU A 227 10.44 -1.21 -14.35
CA GLU A 227 9.39 -1.60 -15.28
C GLU A 227 8.46 -0.41 -15.57
N THR A 228 8.07 -0.26 -16.84
CA THR A 228 7.11 0.74 -17.30
C THR A 228 5.97 0.06 -18.03
N ALA A 229 4.73 0.30 -17.57
CA ALA A 229 3.53 -0.30 -18.11
C ALA A 229 2.56 0.75 -18.64
N LEU A 230 1.94 0.46 -19.79
CA LEU A 230 0.85 1.24 -20.38
C LEU A 230 -0.43 0.42 -20.40
N PHE A 231 -1.43 0.89 -19.65
CA PHE A 231 -2.72 0.24 -19.49
C PHE A 231 -3.80 0.92 -20.32
N THR A 232 -4.78 0.14 -20.77
CA THR A 232 -6.10 0.62 -21.19
C THR A 232 -7.08 0.46 -20.04
N THR A 233 -7.91 1.47 -19.78
CA THR A 233 -8.90 1.44 -18.70
C THR A 233 -10.33 1.30 -19.23
N ALA A 234 -11.23 0.76 -18.42
CA ALA A 234 -12.60 0.42 -18.82
C ALA A 234 -13.47 1.64 -19.17
N ASP A 235 -13.12 2.82 -18.66
CA ASP A 235 -13.74 4.11 -18.97
C ASP A 235 -13.24 4.73 -20.30
N GLY A 236 -12.43 3.99 -21.06
CA GLY A 236 -11.93 4.39 -22.38
C GLY A 236 -10.65 5.22 -22.38
N GLY A 237 -10.08 5.45 -21.18
CA GLY A 237 -8.80 6.13 -21.02
C GLY A 237 -7.58 5.21 -21.09
N SER A 238 -6.43 5.77 -20.72
CA SER A 238 -5.19 5.03 -20.54
C SER A 238 -4.43 5.51 -19.31
N MET A 239 -3.57 4.65 -18.76
CA MET A 239 -2.65 5.06 -17.70
C MET A 239 -1.26 4.49 -17.88
N ARG A 240 -0.22 5.30 -17.60
CA ARG A 240 1.17 4.86 -17.57
C ARG A 240 1.64 4.70 -16.12
N ILE A 241 2.21 3.56 -15.79
CA ILE A 241 2.76 3.28 -14.46
C ILE A 241 4.25 2.98 -14.57
N ASN A 242 5.04 3.60 -13.71
CA ASN A 242 6.48 3.38 -13.60
C ASN A 242 6.84 2.85 -12.21
N GLU A 243 7.51 1.71 -12.16
CA GLU A 243 8.03 1.12 -10.93
C GLU A 243 9.54 0.98 -11.05
N MET A 244 10.29 1.78 -10.29
CA MET A 244 11.73 1.97 -10.52
C MET A 244 12.55 1.72 -9.25
N ARG A 245 13.62 0.91 -9.36
CA ARG A 245 14.60 0.62 -8.29
C ARG A 245 16.03 1.00 -8.65
N ARG A 246 16.29 1.39 -9.91
CA ARG A 246 17.56 1.92 -10.41
C ARG A 246 17.28 3.23 -11.14
N ILE A 247 17.23 4.33 -10.42
CA ILE A 247 16.76 5.61 -10.94
C ILE A 247 17.41 6.79 -10.21
N GLY A 248 17.75 7.82 -10.98
CA GLY A 248 18.38 9.03 -10.44
C GLY A 248 17.36 9.97 -9.81
N VAL A 249 16.98 9.70 -8.56
CA VAL A 249 16.16 10.59 -7.73
C VAL A 249 16.75 10.73 -6.32
N PRO A 250 16.66 11.91 -5.69
CA PRO A 250 17.15 12.10 -4.33
C PRO A 250 16.20 11.46 -3.30
N THR A 251 16.71 11.15 -2.10
CA THR A 251 15.94 10.51 -1.00
C THR A 251 14.99 11.46 -0.29
N ASN A 252 15.18 12.77 -0.45
CA ASN A 252 14.42 13.81 0.26
C ASN A 252 13.18 14.32 -0.49
N ILE A 253 12.73 13.61 -1.53
CA ILE A 253 11.52 13.93 -2.27
C ILE A 253 10.54 12.76 -2.19
N PRO A 254 9.22 13.00 -2.24
CA PRO A 254 8.26 11.91 -2.25
C PRO A 254 8.55 10.90 -3.37
N SER A 255 8.61 9.62 -3.00
CA SER A 255 8.85 8.50 -3.93
C SER A 255 7.68 8.28 -4.89
N SER A 256 6.48 8.75 -4.55
CA SER A 256 5.28 8.63 -5.40
C SER A 256 4.86 9.96 -6.00
N ARG A 257 4.52 9.98 -7.28
CA ARG A 257 3.99 11.16 -7.98
C ARG A 257 2.93 10.77 -8.99
N MET A 258 2.04 11.71 -9.32
CA MET A 258 0.99 11.48 -10.30
C MET A 258 0.67 12.71 -11.16
N SER A 259 0.18 12.46 -12.37
CA SER A 259 -0.51 13.44 -13.20
C SER A 259 -1.78 12.82 -13.79
N MET A 260 -2.84 13.61 -13.92
CA MET A 260 -4.12 13.17 -14.45
C MET A 260 -4.71 14.21 -15.40
N PHE A 261 -5.24 13.76 -16.52
CA PHE A 261 -5.74 14.59 -17.59
C PHE A 261 -7.15 14.16 -17.94
N GLY A 262 -8.08 15.11 -17.84
CA GLY A 262 -9.43 14.97 -18.32
C GLY A 262 -9.74 15.94 -19.45
N THR A 263 -10.93 15.80 -20.05
CA THR A 263 -11.38 16.66 -21.16
C THR A 263 -11.55 18.15 -20.81
N ARG A 264 -11.56 18.52 -19.53
CA ARG A 264 -11.82 19.90 -19.08
C ARG A 264 -10.77 20.46 -18.11
N ALA A 265 -10.04 19.59 -17.44
CA ALA A 265 -9.05 19.97 -16.45
C ALA A 265 -7.97 18.89 -16.33
N SER A 266 -6.82 19.27 -15.79
CA SER A 266 -5.73 18.36 -15.44
C SER A 266 -5.12 18.71 -14.09
N PHE A 267 -4.49 17.71 -13.50
CA PHE A 267 -3.65 17.82 -12.32
C PHE A 267 -2.26 17.32 -12.68
N GLU A 268 -1.22 18.06 -12.32
CA GLU A 268 0.16 17.65 -12.53
C GLU A 268 0.96 17.85 -11.25
N GLN A 269 1.68 16.82 -10.82
CA GLN A 269 2.58 16.86 -9.68
C GLN A 269 4.00 16.54 -10.14
N GLN A 270 4.93 17.40 -9.77
CA GLN A 270 6.36 17.28 -10.02
C GLN A 270 7.13 17.43 -8.70
N THR A 271 8.45 17.24 -8.72
CA THR A 271 9.27 17.47 -7.53
C THR A 271 9.05 18.87 -6.97
N GLY A 272 8.53 18.95 -5.75
CA GLY A 272 8.33 20.21 -5.02
C GLY A 272 7.24 21.13 -5.57
N SER A 273 6.42 20.69 -6.53
CA SER A 273 5.30 21.52 -7.03
C SER A 273 4.13 20.69 -7.55
N ALA A 274 2.92 21.24 -7.39
CA ALA A 274 1.70 20.68 -7.97
C ALA A 274 0.81 21.80 -8.52
N VAL A 275 0.17 21.54 -9.66
CA VAL A 275 -0.71 22.49 -10.34
C VAL A 275 -2.04 21.84 -10.72
N TRP A 276 -3.11 22.61 -10.55
CA TRP A 276 -4.42 22.34 -11.12
C TRP A 276 -4.62 23.22 -12.35
N GLN A 277 -5.12 22.65 -13.44
CA GLN A 277 -5.26 23.35 -14.72
C GLN A 277 -6.66 23.16 -15.28
N THR A 278 -7.19 24.21 -15.91
CA THR A 278 -8.44 24.20 -16.67
C THR A 278 -8.16 24.73 -18.07
N LEU A 279 -9.18 24.76 -18.92
CA LEU A 279 -9.07 25.36 -20.25
C LEU A 279 -8.75 26.87 -20.22
N ASP A 280 -8.99 27.53 -19.08
CA ASP A 280 -8.84 28.99 -18.93
C ASP A 280 -7.56 29.41 -18.20
N GLY A 281 -6.80 28.46 -17.63
CA GLY A 281 -5.55 28.76 -16.92
C GLY A 281 -5.15 27.70 -15.90
N TYR A 282 -4.22 28.06 -15.01
CA TYR A 282 -3.72 27.16 -13.96
C TYR A 282 -3.69 27.82 -12.59
N THR A 283 -3.72 26.99 -11.55
CA THR A 283 -3.64 27.37 -10.14
C THR A 283 -2.62 26.45 -9.45
N PRO A 284 -1.54 27.00 -8.86
CA PRO A 284 -0.68 26.22 -7.98
C PRO A 284 -1.48 25.68 -6.79
N VAL A 285 -1.32 24.39 -6.49
CA VAL A 285 -2.01 23.72 -5.39
C VAL A 285 -1.06 23.09 -4.38
N THR A 286 0.26 23.24 -4.56
CA THR A 286 1.29 22.67 -3.67
C THR A 286 0.99 22.87 -2.18
N ASP A 287 0.63 24.08 -1.76
CA ASP A 287 0.38 24.40 -0.35
C ASP A 287 -0.82 23.63 0.24
N LEU A 288 -1.79 23.24 -0.58
CA LEU A 288 -2.91 22.41 -0.14
C LEU A 288 -2.52 20.95 0.06
N LEU A 289 -1.42 20.52 -0.58
CA LEU A 289 -0.96 19.14 -0.61
C LEU A 289 0.20 18.89 0.35
N THR A 290 0.92 19.92 0.78
CA THR A 290 2.06 19.79 1.69
C THR A 290 1.58 19.37 3.08
N THR A 291 2.05 18.22 3.57
CA THR A 291 1.80 17.78 4.94
C THR A 291 2.64 18.58 5.94
N ALA A 292 2.06 18.94 7.07
CA ALA A 292 2.82 19.50 8.20
C ALA A 292 3.42 18.37 9.05
N PRO A 293 4.68 18.47 9.52
CA PRO A 293 5.22 17.51 10.48
C PRO A 293 4.45 17.58 11.81
N VAL A 294 4.27 16.43 12.47
CA VAL A 294 3.75 16.35 13.84
C VAL A 294 4.92 16.15 14.79
N GLU A 295 5.03 16.99 15.82
CA GLU A 295 5.93 16.71 16.94
C GLU A 295 5.27 15.65 17.83
N SER A 296 5.52 14.35 17.56
CA SER A 296 4.97 13.28 18.40
C SER A 296 5.88 12.95 19.60
N PRO A 297 5.37 12.98 20.84
CA PRO A 297 6.09 12.51 22.03
C PRO A 297 6.48 11.03 21.96
N ALA A 298 5.75 10.22 21.19
CA ALA A 298 6.04 8.79 20.98
C ALA A 298 7.41 8.56 20.30
N ASN A 299 7.95 9.58 19.63
CA ASN A 299 9.24 9.55 18.95
C ASN A 299 10.41 10.13 19.77
N ALA A 300 10.15 10.71 20.95
CA ALA A 300 11.16 11.39 21.78
C ALA A 300 12.24 10.45 22.38
N GLY A 301 12.27 9.17 21.99
CA GLY A 301 13.27 8.19 22.42
C GLY A 301 13.83 7.28 21.31
N ARG A 302 13.40 7.43 20.04
CA ARG A 302 13.87 6.60 18.91
C ARG A 302 15.20 7.10 18.32
N GLY A 303 16.11 7.60 19.15
CA GLY A 303 17.35 8.24 18.70
C GLY A 303 18.45 7.26 18.27
N SER A 304 18.78 6.28 19.13
CA SER A 304 19.98 5.43 18.96
C SER A 304 19.70 3.94 18.68
N ASN A 305 18.44 3.51 18.77
CA ASN A 305 18.00 2.11 18.57
C ASN A 305 17.03 1.97 17.39
N ASP A 306 16.94 2.98 16.52
CA ASP A 306 15.99 2.99 15.42
C ASP A 306 16.50 2.11 14.27
N ILE A 307 15.71 1.10 13.95
CA ILE A 307 16.01 0.06 12.97
C ILE A 307 15.82 0.53 11.53
N VAL A 308 15.15 1.67 11.31
CA VAL A 308 14.90 2.24 9.97
C VAL A 308 16.09 3.09 9.53
N ASP A 309 16.52 2.96 8.27
CA ASP A 309 17.56 3.84 7.71
C ASP A 309 17.09 5.30 7.66
N GLU A 310 17.99 6.27 7.86
CA GLU A 310 17.62 7.69 7.90
C GLU A 310 16.92 8.17 6.62
N ASP A 311 17.33 7.66 5.46
CA ASP A 311 16.71 8.00 4.18
C ASP A 311 15.27 7.47 4.07
N LEU A 312 14.95 6.34 4.70
CA LEU A 312 13.60 5.78 4.74
C LEU A 312 12.70 6.48 5.77
N ARG A 313 13.26 7.08 6.82
CA ARG A 313 12.50 7.71 7.92
C ARG A 313 11.66 8.90 7.46
N ALA A 314 12.10 9.61 6.42
CA ALA A 314 11.41 10.80 5.92
C ALA A 314 9.99 10.46 5.43
N GLU A 315 9.77 9.26 4.87
CA GLU A 315 8.45 8.81 4.43
C GLU A 315 7.52 8.51 5.60
N PHE A 316 8.06 8.08 6.74
CA PHE A 316 7.27 7.63 7.90
C PHE A 316 6.80 8.78 8.79
N ARG A 317 7.37 9.99 8.64
CA ARG A 317 7.06 11.14 9.50
C ARG A 317 6.35 12.23 8.71
N SER A 318 5.02 12.18 8.74
CA SER A 318 4.17 13.26 8.24
C SER A 318 2.97 13.46 9.16
N GLY A 319 2.29 14.59 8.96
CA GLY A 319 0.99 14.92 9.52
C GLY A 319 -0.03 15.13 8.41
N PHE A 320 -1.05 15.92 8.67
CA PHE A 320 -2.07 16.22 7.68
C PHE A 320 -1.63 17.33 6.71
N ALA A 321 -2.09 17.22 5.46
CA ALA A 321 -2.13 18.33 4.52
C ALA A 321 -3.48 19.06 4.63
N PRO A 322 -3.58 20.36 4.26
CA PRO A 322 -4.85 21.10 4.31
C PRO A 322 -6.00 20.45 3.53
N ILE A 323 -5.71 19.64 2.51
CA ILE A 323 -6.73 18.92 1.74
C ILE A 323 -7.34 17.72 2.48
N HIS A 324 -6.68 17.20 3.51
CA HIS A 324 -7.20 16.10 4.31
C HIS A 324 -8.35 16.55 5.21
N ASP A 325 -9.28 15.63 5.48
CA ASP A 325 -10.38 15.85 6.41
C ASP A 325 -10.26 14.86 7.58
N PRO A 326 -9.63 15.26 8.69
CA PRO A 326 -9.43 14.40 9.86
C PRO A 326 -10.65 14.31 10.77
N SER A 327 -11.78 14.96 10.43
CA SER A 327 -12.93 15.09 11.35
C SER A 327 -13.56 13.76 11.77
N GLY A 328 -13.41 12.71 10.95
CA GLY A 328 -13.88 11.36 11.25
C GLY A 328 -12.92 10.50 12.08
N LEU A 329 -11.72 11.01 12.41
CA LEU A 329 -10.71 10.25 13.14
C LEU A 329 -10.94 10.28 14.67
N PRO A 330 -10.53 9.23 15.41
CA PRO A 330 -10.61 9.22 16.85
C PRO A 330 -9.75 10.32 17.48
N ARG A 331 -10.27 11.00 18.51
CA ARG A 331 -9.49 11.98 19.29
C ARG A 331 -8.23 11.39 19.92
N SER A 332 -8.20 10.09 20.18
CA SER A 332 -7.01 9.41 20.71
C SER A 332 -5.83 9.37 19.73
N PHE A 333 -6.04 9.74 18.46
CA PHE A 333 -4.96 9.93 17.49
C PHE A 333 -4.33 11.33 17.52
N GLU A 334 -4.92 12.29 18.25
CA GLU A 334 -4.35 13.62 18.40
C GLU A 334 -2.93 13.54 19.00
N GLY A 335 -1.94 14.11 18.30
CA GLY A 335 -0.53 14.10 18.71
C GLY A 335 0.25 12.83 18.34
N LEU A 336 -0.39 11.84 17.72
CA LEU A 336 0.29 10.70 17.10
C LEU A 336 0.73 11.05 15.68
N ASP A 337 1.77 10.38 15.19
CA ASP A 337 2.23 10.55 13.81
C ASP A 337 1.16 10.10 12.81
N ASN A 338 1.27 10.62 11.59
CA ASN A 338 0.43 10.23 10.47
C ASN A 338 1.30 10.06 9.22
N GLY A 339 2.17 9.06 9.25
CA GLY A 339 3.17 8.77 8.22
C GLY A 339 2.61 8.52 6.82
N HIS A 340 3.52 8.41 5.85
CA HIS A 340 3.26 8.28 4.41
C HIS A 340 2.25 9.31 3.92
N GLU A 341 2.70 10.56 3.88
CA GLU A 341 1.92 11.73 3.49
C GLU A 341 0.53 11.81 4.14
N GLY A 342 0.42 11.55 5.44
CA GLY A 342 -0.83 11.72 6.17
C GLY A 342 -1.83 10.56 6.05
N SER A 343 -1.39 9.35 5.72
CA SER A 343 -2.29 8.22 5.41
C SER A 343 -2.58 7.26 6.58
N HIS A 344 -1.62 7.06 7.48
CA HIS A 344 -1.66 6.00 8.50
C HIS A 344 -2.91 6.02 9.38
N GLN A 345 -3.31 7.20 9.87
CA GLN A 345 -4.46 7.35 10.76
C GLN A 345 -5.77 6.96 10.08
N PHE A 346 -5.95 7.34 8.81
CA PHE A 346 -7.13 6.94 8.03
C PHE A 346 -7.17 5.43 7.82
N LEU A 347 -6.03 4.82 7.46
CA LEU A 347 -5.95 3.37 7.22
C LEU A 347 -6.33 2.55 8.44
N VAL A 348 -5.78 2.88 9.61
CA VAL A 348 -6.09 2.14 10.85
C VAL A 348 -7.54 2.36 11.26
N ASN A 349 -8.03 3.60 11.21
CA ASN A 349 -9.42 3.90 11.55
C ASN A 349 -10.40 3.14 10.64
N ASP A 350 -10.21 3.21 9.32
CA ASP A 350 -11.12 2.59 8.36
C ASP A 350 -11.18 1.07 8.51
N PHE A 351 -10.05 0.43 8.82
CA PHE A 351 -10.02 -1.00 9.11
C PHE A 351 -10.77 -1.34 10.40
N VAL A 352 -10.50 -0.62 11.49
CA VAL A 352 -11.11 -0.94 12.79
C VAL A 352 -12.61 -0.65 12.76
N VAL A 353 -13.03 0.46 12.16
CA VAL A 353 -14.45 0.76 11.96
C VAL A 353 -15.10 -0.37 11.15
N SER A 354 -14.54 -0.73 9.99
CA SER A 354 -15.10 -1.78 9.12
C SER A 354 -14.99 -3.20 9.67
N GLY A 355 -14.11 -3.45 10.63
CA GLY A 355 -14.07 -4.72 11.37
C GLY A 355 -15.12 -4.79 12.47
N LEU A 356 -15.60 -3.64 12.95
CA LEU A 356 -16.62 -3.53 13.99
C LEU A 356 -18.03 -3.30 13.42
N SER A 357 -18.13 -2.77 12.21
CA SER A 357 -19.39 -2.61 11.46
C SER A 357 -19.45 -3.58 10.28
N GLU A 358 -20.64 -4.00 9.87
CA GLU A 358 -20.85 -4.84 8.68
C GLU A 358 -20.69 -4.02 7.37
N THR A 359 -19.75 -3.08 7.33
CA THR A 359 -19.51 -2.17 6.20
C THR A 359 -18.15 -2.44 5.59
N LEU A 360 -18.06 -2.39 4.26
CA LEU A 360 -16.78 -2.54 3.57
C LEU A 360 -15.88 -1.32 3.79
N PRO A 361 -14.56 -1.54 4.01
CA PRO A 361 -13.60 -0.45 4.02
C PRO A 361 -13.41 0.13 2.60
N PRO A 362 -12.91 1.37 2.45
CA PRO A 362 -12.61 1.96 1.15
C PRO A 362 -11.63 1.12 0.32
N LEU A 363 -10.66 0.49 0.99
CA LEU A 363 -9.64 -0.39 0.41
C LEU A 363 -9.97 -1.87 0.67
N ASN A 364 -11.22 -2.26 0.42
CA ASN A 364 -11.68 -3.65 0.53
C ASN A 364 -11.05 -4.56 -0.53
N ALA A 365 -11.25 -5.87 -0.38
CA ALA A 365 -10.60 -6.90 -1.18
C ALA A 365 -10.72 -6.70 -2.71
N TRP A 366 -11.88 -6.26 -3.22
CA TRP A 366 -12.09 -6.04 -4.65
C TRP A 366 -11.37 -4.81 -5.16
N VAL A 367 -11.37 -3.72 -4.38
CA VAL A 367 -10.59 -2.51 -4.70
C VAL A 367 -9.10 -2.84 -4.68
N SER A 368 -8.63 -3.58 -3.68
CA SER A 368 -7.25 -4.06 -3.59
C SER A 368 -6.87 -4.93 -4.79
N ALA A 369 -7.75 -5.82 -5.24
CA ALA A 369 -7.51 -6.64 -6.42
C ALA A 369 -7.31 -5.79 -7.67
N ARG A 370 -8.09 -4.72 -7.84
CA ARG A 370 -7.92 -3.75 -8.93
C ARG A 370 -6.59 -2.98 -8.88
N PHE A 371 -5.92 -2.95 -7.73
CA PHE A 371 -4.59 -2.34 -7.59
C PHE A 371 -3.44 -3.35 -7.78
N ALA A 372 -3.62 -4.61 -7.38
CA ALA A 372 -2.57 -5.62 -7.44
C ALA A 372 -2.54 -6.41 -8.76
N VAL A 373 -3.71 -6.84 -9.26
CA VAL A 373 -3.84 -7.70 -10.45
C VAL A 373 -3.21 -7.09 -11.70
N PRO A 374 -3.40 -5.79 -12.02
CA PRO A 374 -2.80 -5.23 -13.23
C PRO A 374 -1.27 -5.28 -13.20
N GLY A 375 -0.67 -5.19 -12.02
CA GLY A 375 0.76 -5.35 -11.80
C GLY A 375 1.29 -6.74 -12.14
N ILE A 376 0.63 -7.78 -11.62
CA ILE A 376 0.99 -9.18 -11.89
C ILE A 376 0.99 -9.43 -13.41
N VAL A 377 -0.04 -8.97 -14.11
CA VAL A 377 -0.14 -9.11 -15.57
C VAL A 377 0.89 -8.22 -16.29
N ALA A 378 1.20 -7.04 -15.78
CA ALA A 378 2.24 -6.17 -16.34
C ALA A 378 3.62 -6.85 -16.28
N HIS A 379 3.98 -7.49 -15.17
CA HIS A 379 5.23 -8.24 -15.07
C HIS A 379 5.28 -9.39 -16.09
N GLN A 380 4.17 -10.14 -16.25
CA GLN A 380 4.07 -11.17 -17.30
C GLN A 380 4.25 -10.60 -18.71
N SER A 381 3.73 -9.40 -18.98
CA SER A 381 3.93 -8.70 -20.25
C SER A 381 5.40 -8.35 -20.48
N ALA A 382 6.12 -7.87 -19.45
CA ALA A 382 7.54 -7.57 -19.52
C ALA A 382 8.39 -8.81 -19.85
N LEU A 383 8.10 -9.94 -19.22
CA LEU A 383 8.73 -11.24 -19.52
C LEU A 383 8.48 -11.71 -20.97
N ARG A 384 7.46 -11.17 -21.63
CA ARG A 384 7.10 -11.45 -23.04
C ARG A 384 7.42 -10.29 -23.97
N ALA A 385 8.46 -9.52 -23.65
CA ALA A 385 8.95 -8.41 -24.45
C ALA A 385 7.86 -7.37 -24.79
N GLY A 386 6.94 -7.12 -23.86
CA GLY A 386 5.88 -6.13 -24.00
C GLY A 386 4.64 -6.57 -24.76
N GLU A 387 4.43 -7.88 -24.93
CA GLU A 387 3.15 -8.42 -25.43
C GLU A 387 1.98 -7.76 -24.69
N ARG A 388 0.97 -7.28 -25.43
CA ARG A 388 -0.23 -6.71 -24.80
C ARG A 388 -1.10 -7.85 -24.26
N LEU A 389 -1.28 -7.87 -22.95
CA LEU A 389 -2.06 -8.88 -22.23
C LEU A 389 -3.38 -8.31 -21.72
N ALA A 390 -4.41 -9.15 -21.65
CA ALA A 390 -5.66 -8.80 -20.99
C ALA A 390 -5.49 -8.83 -19.47
N VAL A 391 -6.09 -7.85 -18.78
CA VAL A 391 -6.10 -7.79 -17.31
C VAL A 391 -7.48 -8.29 -16.84
N PRO A 392 -7.55 -9.35 -16.03
CA PRO A 392 -8.83 -9.81 -15.50
C PRO A 392 -9.37 -8.81 -14.46
N ASP A 393 -10.68 -8.61 -14.44
CA ASP A 393 -11.40 -7.88 -13.39
C ASP A 393 -12.27 -8.87 -12.61
N PHE A 394 -12.23 -8.76 -11.29
CA PHE A 394 -13.01 -9.61 -10.38
C PHE A 394 -14.33 -8.93 -9.95
N GLY A 395 -14.70 -7.83 -10.62
CA GLY A 395 -15.83 -6.99 -10.27
C GLY A 395 -15.63 -6.22 -8.97
N LEU A 396 -16.69 -5.55 -8.53
CA LEU A 396 -16.82 -5.06 -7.17
C LEU A 396 -17.59 -6.07 -6.33
N TYR A 397 -17.58 -5.90 -5.00
CA TYR A 397 -18.50 -6.66 -4.15
C TYR A 397 -19.94 -6.42 -4.58
N ALA A 398 -20.65 -7.50 -4.91
CA ALA A 398 -22.10 -7.54 -4.95
C ALA A 398 -22.56 -8.22 -3.67
N SER A 399 -23.41 -7.57 -2.89
CA SER A 399 -24.02 -8.22 -1.74
C SER A 399 -24.82 -9.44 -2.21
N PRO A 400 -24.94 -10.51 -1.42
CA PRO A 400 -25.87 -11.62 -1.70
C PRO A 400 -27.32 -11.15 -1.95
N THR A 401 -27.69 -9.96 -1.45
CA THR A 401 -29.00 -9.33 -1.72
C THR A 401 -29.11 -8.71 -3.11
N ASP A 402 -28.00 -8.30 -3.73
CA ASP A 402 -27.99 -7.64 -5.05
C ASP A 402 -28.17 -8.67 -6.19
N GLU A 403 -27.80 -9.93 -5.97
CA GLU A 403 -28.03 -11.04 -6.90
C GLU A 403 -29.51 -11.49 -6.94
N GLN A 404 -30.30 -11.20 -5.90
CA GLN A 404 -31.74 -11.54 -5.89
C GLN A 404 -32.63 -10.51 -6.60
N GLU A 405 -32.15 -9.28 -6.82
CA GLU A 405 -32.89 -8.24 -7.56
C GLU A 405 -32.56 -8.20 -9.07
N SER A 406 -31.63 -9.05 -9.54
CA SER A 406 -31.19 -9.12 -10.95
C SER A 406 -31.63 -10.40 -11.70
N LEU A 407 -32.49 -11.22 -11.10
CA LEU A 407 -33.22 -12.35 -11.72
C LEU A 407 -34.72 -12.04 -11.76
#